data_AF-A0A833ITN0-F1
#
_entry.id   AF-A0A833ITN0-F1
#
_cell.length_a   1.000
_cell.length_b   1.000
_cell.length_c   1.000
_cell.angle_alpha   90.00
_cell.angle_beta   90.00
_cell.angle_gamma   90.00
#
_symmetry.space_group_name_H-M   'P 1'
#
loop_
_entity.id
_entity.type
_entity.pdbx_description
1 polymer ?
#
loop_
_entity_poly.entity_id
_entity_poly.type
_entity_poly.pdbx_seq_one_letter_code
_entity_poly.pdbx_strand_id
1 'polypeptide(L)'
;MDPVWKPVIARWGAILWPSFLVAGVATMVFFANLDPEDLRMATFPEWDLSRRQGYTLGFFMFWAAAAASSWLSALLLTPSSRRR
;
A
#
# COMPACT_ATOMS: atom_id res chain seq x y z
N MET A 1 -9.35 20.41 -25.66
CA MET A 1 -10.01 19.70 -24.54
C MET A 1 -9.35 18.34 -24.40
N ASP A 2 -8.23 18.30 -23.70
CA ASP A 2 -7.58 17.08 -23.29
C ASP A 2 -8.51 16.32 -22.33
N PRO A 3 -8.70 15.00 -22.50
CA PRO A 3 -9.69 14.28 -21.72
C PRO A 3 -9.31 14.26 -20.23
N VAL A 4 -10.25 14.62 -19.36
CA VAL A 4 -10.09 14.74 -17.89
C VAL A 4 -9.52 13.47 -17.25
N TRP A 5 -9.74 12.32 -17.86
CA TRP A 5 -9.24 11.02 -17.39
C TRP A 5 -7.73 10.83 -17.56
N LYS A 6 -7.06 11.50 -18.50
CA LYS A 6 -5.60 11.37 -18.69
C LYS A 6 -4.79 11.77 -17.44
N PRO A 7 -4.98 12.96 -16.84
CA PRO A 7 -4.25 13.36 -15.63
C PRO A 7 -4.63 12.52 -14.41
N VAL A 8 -5.88 12.06 -14.33
CA VAL A 8 -6.35 11.21 -13.23
C VAL A 8 -5.68 9.83 -13.28
N ILE A 9 -5.65 9.19 -14.44
CA ILE A 9 -4.98 7.89 -14.64
C ILE A 9 -3.48 8.01 -14.34
N ALA A 10 -2.82 9.07 -14.82
CA ALA A 10 -1.40 9.29 -14.55
C ALA A 10 -1.12 9.46 -13.05
N ARG A 11 -1.95 10.24 -12.34
CA ARG A 11 -1.81 10.46 -10.89
C ARG A 11 -2.01 9.17 -10.09
N TRP A 12 -3.08 8.43 -10.35
CA TRP A 12 -3.33 7.17 -9.64
C TRP A 12 -2.30 6.10 -10.01
N GLY A 13 -1.86 6.02 -11.26
CA GLY A 13 -0.77 5.15 -11.69
C GLY A 13 0.52 5.43 -10.95
N ALA A 14 0.90 6.71 -10.80
CA ALA A 14 2.09 7.12 -10.06
C ALA A 14 2.04 6.83 -8.55
N ILE A 15 0.84 6.61 -7.98
CA ILE A 15 0.65 6.27 -6.57
C ILE A 15 0.56 4.75 -6.38
N LEU A 16 -0.36 4.11 -7.11
CA LEU A 16 -0.70 2.69 -6.90
C LEU A 16 0.40 1.75 -7.39
N TRP A 17 1.08 2.08 -8.50
CA TRP A 17 2.08 1.18 -9.08
C TRP A 17 3.36 1.09 -8.22
N PRO A 18 4.03 2.20 -7.85
CA PRO A 18 5.22 2.10 -7.01
C PRO A 18 4.92 1.56 -5.61
N SER A 19 3.77 1.95 -5.02
CA SER A 19 3.38 1.44 -3.69
C SER A 19 3.12 -0.07 -3.70
N PHE A 20 2.55 -0.62 -4.78
CA PHE A 20 2.35 -2.06 -4.93
C PHE A 20 3.69 -2.83 -4.92
N LEU A 21 4.68 -2.34 -5.67
CA LEU A 21 6.01 -2.95 -5.73
C LEU A 21 6.72 -2.91 -4.37
N VAL A 22 6.69 -1.76 -3.70
CA VAL A 22 7.26 -1.60 -2.35
C VAL A 22 6.57 -2.51 -1.35
N ALA A 23 5.23 -2.63 -1.42
CA ALA A 23 4.48 -3.53 -0.56
C ALA A 23 4.86 -5.01 -0.78
N GLY A 24 5.10 -5.42 -2.02
CA GLY A 24 5.59 -6.76 -2.33
C GLY A 24 6.95 -7.04 -1.67
N VAL A 25 7.90 -6.13 -1.83
CA VAL A 25 9.23 -6.24 -1.20
C VAL A 25 9.11 -6.23 0.33
N ALA A 26 8.33 -5.32 0.90
CA ALA A 26 8.11 -5.24 2.34
C ALA A 26 7.49 -6.53 2.89
N THR A 27 6.52 -7.12 2.18
CA THR A 27 5.90 -8.40 2.52
C THR A 27 6.94 -9.52 2.53
N MET A 28 7.78 -9.61 1.49
CA MET A 28 8.85 -10.61 1.43
C MET A 28 9.84 -10.48 2.59
N VAL A 29 10.33 -9.27 2.85
CA VAL A 29 11.32 -9.01 3.91
C VAL A 29 10.72 -9.23 5.29
N PHE A 30 9.50 -8.75 5.55
CA PHE A 30 8.84 -8.88 6.84
C PHE A 30 8.57 -10.35 7.18
N PHE A 31 7.92 -11.08 6.27
CA PHE A 31 7.57 -12.48 6.51
C PHE A 31 8.73 -13.47 6.31
N ALA A 32 9.86 -13.05 5.76
CA ALA A 32 11.09 -13.83 5.83
C ALA A 32 11.63 -13.94 7.27
N ASN A 33 11.28 -12.98 8.14
CA ASN A 33 11.75 -12.94 9.53
C ASN A 33 10.65 -13.29 10.55
N LEU A 34 9.38 -13.08 10.19
CA LEU A 34 8.24 -13.30 11.07
C LEU A 34 7.27 -14.28 10.43
N ASP A 35 6.98 -15.40 11.10
CA ASP A 35 5.98 -16.34 10.59
C ASP A 35 4.57 -15.76 10.75
N PRO A 36 3.73 -15.76 9.70
CA PRO A 36 2.34 -15.32 9.82
C PRO A 36 1.54 -16.14 10.85
N GLU A 37 1.87 -17.41 11.06
CA GLU A 37 1.19 -18.26 12.05
C GLU A 37 1.53 -17.83 13.48
N ASP A 38 2.82 -17.58 13.75
CA ASP A 38 3.28 -17.12 15.06
C ASP A 38 2.71 -15.73 15.38
N LEU A 39 2.69 -14.84 14.40
CA LEU A 39 2.05 -13.53 14.50
C LEU A 39 0.56 -13.63 14.82
N ARG A 40 -0.16 -14.54 14.14
CA ARG A 40 -1.59 -14.80 14.39
C ARG A 40 -1.80 -15.27 15.81
N MET A 41 -1.03 -16.24 16.29
CA MET A 41 -1.15 -16.74 17.67
C MET A 41 -0.87 -15.65 18.71
N ALA A 42 0.05 -14.71 18.42
CA ALA A 42 0.38 -13.61 19.32
C ALA A 42 -0.65 -12.47 19.33
N THR A 43 -1.40 -12.26 18.25
CA THR A 43 -2.28 -11.08 18.09
C THR A 43 -3.76 -11.42 18.01
N PHE A 44 -4.12 -12.47 17.27
CA PHE A 44 -5.50 -12.89 16.99
C PHE A 44 -5.65 -14.41 17.15
N PRO A 45 -5.40 -14.98 18.34
CA PRO A 45 -5.36 -16.42 18.54
C PRO A 45 -6.68 -17.14 18.21
N GLU A 46 -7.81 -16.45 18.40
CA GLU A 46 -9.15 -17.00 18.12
C GLU A 46 -9.52 -17.03 16.63
N TRP A 47 -8.77 -16.32 15.77
CA TRP A 47 -9.06 -16.28 14.35
C TRP A 47 -8.30 -17.39 13.62
N ASP A 48 -9.02 -18.30 12.98
CA ASP A 48 -8.44 -19.37 12.16
C ASP A 48 -8.02 -18.82 10.78
N LEU A 49 -6.92 -18.06 10.77
CA LEU A 49 -6.30 -17.56 9.55
C LEU A 49 -5.21 -18.54 9.11
N SER A 50 -5.36 -19.08 7.90
CA SER A 50 -4.27 -19.79 7.24
C SER A 50 -3.08 -18.85 6.96
N ARG A 51 -1.87 -19.42 6.87
CA ARG A 51 -0.66 -18.69 6.44
C ARG A 51 -0.87 -17.84 5.18
N ARG A 52 -1.60 -18.37 4.19
CA ARG A 52 -1.92 -17.65 2.93
C ARG A 52 -2.73 -16.38 3.18
N GLN A 53 -3.70 -16.44 4.10
CA GLN A 53 -4.49 -15.27 4.49
C GLN A 53 -3.61 -14.27 5.24
N GLY A 54 -2.69 -14.73 6.10
CA GLY A 54 -1.70 -13.87 6.77
C GLY A 54 -0.84 -13.08 5.78
N TYR A 55 -0.26 -13.74 4.77
CA TYR A 55 0.53 -13.07 3.72
C TYR A 55 -0.31 -12.06 2.92
N THR A 56 -1.53 -12.44 2.56
CA THR A 56 -2.45 -11.56 1.82
C THR A 56 -2.78 -10.30 2.63
N LEU A 57 -3.13 -10.47 3.91
CA LEU A 57 -3.46 -9.36 4.79
C LEU A 57 -2.25 -8.43 4.99
N GLY A 58 -1.07 -9.00 5.23
CA GLY A 58 0.16 -8.21 5.35
C GLY A 58 0.50 -7.43 4.08
N PHE A 59 0.33 -8.04 2.90
CA PHE A 59 0.49 -7.35 1.62
C PHE A 59 -0.45 -6.15 1.50
N PHE A 60 -1.75 -6.34 1.75
CA PHE A 60 -2.72 -5.25 1.67
C PHE A 60 -2.48 -4.17 2.72
N MET A 61 -2.01 -4.53 3.92
CA MET A 61 -1.63 -3.58 4.96
C MET A 61 -0.44 -2.73 4.52
N PHE A 62 0.64 -3.34 4.04
CA PHE A 62 1.81 -2.61 3.53
C PHE A 62 1.47 -1.78 2.30
N TRP A 63 0.63 -2.30 1.41
CA TRP A 63 0.20 -1.58 0.22
C TRP A 63 -0.65 -0.36 0.57
N ALA A 64 -1.61 -0.49 1.49
CA ALA A 64 -2.41 0.63 1.98
C ALA A 64 -1.54 1.71 2.63
N ALA A 65 -0.58 1.31 3.48
CA ALA A 65 0.35 2.26 4.10
C ALA A 65 1.24 2.98 3.08
N ALA A 66 1.82 2.25 2.13
CA ALA A 66 2.65 2.83 1.07
C ALA A 66 1.84 3.74 0.13
N ALA A 67 0.64 3.31 -0.26
CA ALA A 67 -0.28 4.10 -1.09
C ALA A 67 -0.72 5.37 -0.36
N ALA A 68 -1.02 5.29 0.94
CA ALA A 68 -1.34 6.47 1.75
C ALA A 68 -0.16 7.45 1.83
N SER A 69 1.06 6.96 2.01
CA SER A 69 2.28 7.80 1.99
C SER A 69 2.47 8.51 0.63
N SER A 70 2.37 7.78 -0.48
CA SER A 70 2.44 8.36 -1.83
C SER A 70 1.29 9.32 -2.10
N TRP A 71 0.08 9.04 -1.62
CA TRP A 71 -1.08 9.93 -1.73
C TRP A 71 -0.86 11.24 -0.97
N LEU A 72 -0.41 11.17 0.28
CA LEU A 72 -0.07 12.35 1.08
C LEU A 72 1.03 13.17 0.40
N SER A 73 2.05 12.51 -0.14
CA SER A 73 3.12 13.16 -0.91
C SER A 73 2.55 13.89 -2.13
N ALA A 74 1.65 13.25 -2.88
CA ALA A 74 0.98 13.87 -4.02
C ALA A 74 0.11 15.07 -3.62
N LEU A 75 -0.58 15.00 -2.47
CA LEU A 75 -1.35 16.14 -1.95
C LEU A 75 -0.44 17.32 -1.58
N LEU A 76 0.68 17.06 -0.91
CA LEU A 76 1.65 18.09 -0.51
C LEU A 76 2.34 18.74 -1.71
N LEU A 77 2.60 17.97 -2.77
CA LEU A 77 3.21 18.46 -4.01
C LEU A 77 2.21 19.10 -4.97
N THR A 78 0.91 18.96 -4.75
CA THR A 78 -0.12 19.62 -5.58
C THR A 78 -0.10 21.12 -5.27
N PRO A 79 0.21 22.00 -6.25
CA PRO A 79 0.32 23.42 -6.00
C PRO A 79 -1.02 24.00 -5.50
N SER A 80 -1.07 24.46 -4.26
CA SER A 80 -2.22 25.19 -3.72
C SER A 80 -2.24 26.59 -4.37
N SER A 81 -3.02 26.76 -5.44
CA SER A 81 -3.33 28.07 -6.03
C SER A 81 -2.08 28.88 -6.44
N ARG A 82 -1.67 28.74 -7.71
CA ARG A 82 -1.06 29.89 -8.39
C ARG A 82 -2.18 30.84 -8.78
N ARG A 83 -2.66 31.64 -7.80
CA ARG A 83 -3.17 32.98 -8.09
C ARG A 83 -1.97 33.78 -8.60
N ARG A 84 -1.78 33.81 -9.91
CA ARG A 84 -1.09 34.87 -10.65
C ARG A 84 -1.58 34.84 -12.09
#